data_AF-A0A7X8EDI9-F1
#
_entry.id   AF-A0A7X8EDI9-F1
#
_cell.length_a   1.000
_cell.length_b   1.000
_cell.length_c   1.000
_cell.angle_alpha   90.00
_cell.angle_beta   90.00
_cell.angle_gamma   90.00
#
_symmetry.space_group_name_H-M   'P 1'
#
loop_
_entity.id
_entity.type
_entity.pdbx_description
1 polymer ?
#
loop_
_entity_poly.entity_id
_entity_poly.type
_entity_poly.pdbx_seq_one_letter_code
_entity_poly.pdbx_strand_id
1 'polypeptide(L)'
;MRRITIGLCLLLLLGSPLSAGVKSTLIKGAAKGIDAFSTNTSHAVEIGGETVRVGGRSLSNLKKTFGTYDFSILPYSERVELYNDAKLSIAWPAFRNLTVGFGKGSELQGDTAGEWFGIISDGVSIAATGVGITLLLFDFIFIFPGHAALGEEYWFGSSDKLLTAALTTTFAGAGAFALGRVIQAILPLSYGSRYNKTLREGLGLGKKMEDTFIFEVGAAPTMERGVLLAARVAF
;
A
#
# COMPACT_ATOMS: atom_id res chain seq x y z
N MET A 1 13.08 -3.59 -43.67
CA MET A 1 13.31 -2.50 -42.70
C MET A 1 12.39 -2.57 -41.47
N ARG A 2 11.05 -2.51 -41.59
CA ARG A 2 10.11 -2.57 -40.43
C ARG A 2 10.35 -3.69 -39.39
N ARG A 3 10.68 -4.91 -39.82
CA ARG A 3 10.92 -6.05 -38.90
C ARG A 3 12.24 -5.96 -38.13
N ILE A 4 13.26 -5.33 -38.71
CA ILE A 4 14.57 -5.11 -38.08
C ILE A 4 14.47 -3.97 -37.07
N THR A 5 13.74 -2.89 -37.39
CA THR A 5 13.46 -1.80 -36.46
C THR A 5 12.64 -2.27 -35.25
N ILE A 6 11.63 -3.12 -35.46
CA ILE A 6 10.86 -3.73 -34.35
C ILE A 6 11.75 -4.66 -33.50
N GLY A 7 12.63 -5.43 -34.14
CA GLY A 7 13.60 -6.29 -33.46
C GLY A 7 14.62 -5.52 -32.61
N LEU A 8 15.13 -4.39 -33.13
CA LEU A 8 16.05 -3.51 -32.41
C LEU A 8 15.34 -2.80 -31.24
N CYS A 9 14.11 -2.34 -31.43
CA CYS A 9 13.29 -1.78 -30.35
C CYS A 9 13.03 -2.80 -29.24
N LEU A 10 12.76 -4.08 -29.59
CA LEU A 10 12.62 -5.18 -28.63
C LEU A 10 13.93 -5.50 -27.90
N LEU A 11 15.07 -5.45 -28.59
CA LEU A 11 16.39 -5.66 -27.97
C LEU A 11 16.77 -4.51 -27.01
N LEU A 12 16.42 -3.27 -27.36
CA LEU A 12 16.66 -2.07 -26.53
C LEU A 12 15.68 -1.98 -25.35
N LEU A 13 14.45 -2.45 -25.50
CA LEU A 13 13.47 -2.65 -24.42
C LEU A 13 13.99 -3.62 -23.34
N LEU A 14 14.78 -4.62 -23.74
CA LEU A 14 15.37 -5.61 -22.84
C LEU A 14 16.70 -5.15 -22.22
N GLY A 15 17.42 -4.23 -22.88
CA GLY A 15 18.78 -3.82 -22.56
C GLY A 15 18.97 -2.45 -21.92
N SER A 16 17.92 -1.64 -21.73
CA SER A 16 18.11 -0.32 -21.13
C SER A 16 18.56 -0.42 -19.65
N PRO A 17 19.57 0.36 -19.21
CA PRO A 17 20.09 0.33 -17.84
C PRO A 17 19.04 0.73 -16.79
N LEU A 18 18.02 1.51 -17.17
CA LEU A 18 16.86 1.80 -16.33
C LEU A 18 16.04 0.53 -16.02
N SER A 19 15.94 -0.42 -16.95
CA SER A 19 15.20 -1.68 -16.73
C SER A 19 15.90 -2.59 -15.72
N ALA A 20 17.24 -2.54 -15.62
CA ALA A 20 18.01 -3.35 -14.68
C ALA A 20 17.79 -2.91 -13.22
N GLY A 21 17.73 -1.60 -12.96
CA GLY A 21 17.42 -1.05 -11.63
C GLY A 21 15.99 -1.38 -11.17
N VAL A 22 15.01 -1.26 -12.08
CA VAL A 22 13.62 -1.64 -11.84
C VAL A 22 13.48 -3.15 -11.62
N LYS A 23 14.12 -3.99 -12.44
CA LYS A 23 14.16 -5.46 -12.25
C LYS A 23 14.72 -5.84 -10.88
N SER A 24 15.83 -5.22 -10.46
CA SER A 24 16.43 -5.51 -9.15
C SER A 24 15.51 -5.14 -7.98
N THR A 25 14.73 -4.07 -8.13
CA THR A 25 13.78 -3.59 -7.10
C THR A 25 12.53 -4.45 -7.07
N LEU A 26 12.02 -4.86 -8.24
CA LEU A 26 10.92 -5.81 -8.37
C LEU A 26 11.28 -7.20 -7.83
N ILE A 27 12.49 -7.69 -8.11
CA ILE A 27 12.98 -8.98 -7.60
C ILE A 27 13.17 -8.93 -6.09
N LYS A 28 13.75 -7.84 -5.55
CA LYS A 28 13.85 -7.63 -4.10
C LYS A 28 12.49 -7.49 -3.44
N GLY A 29 11.53 -6.84 -4.09
CA GLY A 29 10.14 -6.73 -3.66
C GLY A 29 9.42 -8.07 -3.66
N ALA A 30 9.62 -8.89 -4.69
CA ALA A 30 9.08 -10.24 -4.78
C ALA A 30 9.67 -11.19 -3.75
N ALA A 31 10.98 -11.13 -3.51
CA ALA A 31 11.64 -11.87 -2.44
C ALA A 31 11.14 -11.42 -1.05
N LYS A 32 11.00 -10.11 -0.82
CA LYS A 32 10.41 -9.58 0.42
C LYS A 32 8.94 -9.93 0.60
N GLY A 33 8.13 -10.00 -0.45
CA GLY A 33 6.73 -10.40 -0.38
C GLY A 33 6.54 -11.82 0.14
N ILE A 34 7.56 -12.68 -0.02
CA ILE A 34 7.61 -14.03 0.55
C ILE A 34 8.08 -13.99 2.03
N ASP A 35 8.94 -13.04 2.40
CA ASP A 35 9.55 -12.92 3.74
C ASP A 35 8.93 -11.85 4.69
N ALA A 36 7.93 -11.08 4.26
CA ALA A 36 7.41 -9.90 4.97
C ALA A 36 6.66 -10.19 6.29
N PHE A 37 6.76 -11.40 6.83
CA PHE A 37 6.22 -11.83 8.11
C PHE A 37 7.18 -11.58 9.29
N SER A 38 7.87 -10.44 9.38
CA SER A 38 8.67 -10.17 10.59
C SER A 38 9.10 -8.73 10.73
N THR A 39 8.30 -7.93 11.45
CA THR A 39 8.81 -7.00 12.46
C THR A 39 7.62 -6.50 13.29
N ASN A 40 7.44 -7.14 14.44
CA ASN A 40 6.33 -6.96 15.37
C ASN A 40 6.63 -5.88 16.41
N THR A 41 6.02 -4.71 16.29
CA THR A 41 5.65 -3.90 17.46
C THR A 41 4.29 -4.38 17.94
N SER A 42 4.28 -5.58 18.52
CA SER A 42 3.11 -6.17 19.17
C SER A 42 3.35 -6.15 20.67
N HIS A 43 2.43 -5.60 21.43
CA HIS A 43 2.48 -5.50 22.88
C HIS A 43 1.88 -6.74 23.52
N ALA A 44 2.57 -7.32 24.50
CA ALA A 44 2.10 -8.49 25.22
C ALA A 44 1.23 -8.05 26.39
N VAL A 45 0.05 -8.64 26.52
CA VAL A 45 -0.92 -8.37 27.59
C VAL A 45 -1.44 -9.71 28.09
N GLU A 46 -1.62 -9.85 29.40
CA GLU A 46 -2.18 -11.07 29.99
C GLU A 46 -3.72 -11.00 30.02
N ILE A 47 -4.36 -11.98 29.40
CA ILE A 47 -5.82 -12.08 29.33
C ILE A 47 -6.19 -13.50 29.75
N GLY A 48 -6.89 -13.64 30.88
CA GLY A 48 -7.33 -14.95 31.36
C GLY A 48 -6.19 -15.93 31.67
N GLY A 49 -5.00 -15.43 32.02
CA GLY A 49 -3.80 -16.24 32.27
C GLY A 49 -2.99 -16.60 31.01
N GLU A 50 -3.41 -16.16 29.83
CA GLU A 50 -2.65 -16.30 28.58
C GLU A 50 -2.02 -14.97 28.15
N THR A 51 -0.75 -15.00 27.71
CA THR A 51 -0.09 -13.83 27.14
C THR A 51 -0.53 -13.63 25.69
N VAL A 52 -1.36 -12.63 25.45
CA VAL A 52 -1.88 -12.23 24.14
C VAL A 52 -1.07 -11.09 23.57
N ARG A 53 -0.67 -11.17 22.30
CA ARG A 53 0.05 -10.09 21.62
C ARG A 53 -0.94 -9.23 20.82
N VAL A 54 -1.08 -7.97 21.20
CA VAL A 54 -1.96 -6.99 20.58
C VAL A 54 -1.15 -5.99 19.80
N GLY A 55 -1.66 -5.60 18.64
CA GLY A 55 -0.97 -4.68 17.75
C GLY A 55 -0.23 -5.40 16.63
N GLY A 56 0.90 -4.84 16.21
CA GLY A 56 1.61 -5.25 15.00
C GLY A 56 1.14 -4.48 13.76
N ARG A 57 1.38 -5.05 12.58
CA ARG A 57 1.14 -4.39 11.29
C ARG A 57 -0.03 -4.97 10.49
N SER A 58 -0.59 -6.11 10.91
CA SER A 58 -1.66 -6.81 10.17
C SER A 58 -3.04 -6.53 10.74
N LEU A 59 -3.89 -5.86 9.94
CA LEU A 59 -5.30 -5.64 10.28
C LEU A 59 -6.08 -6.96 10.46
N SER A 60 -5.76 -7.98 9.66
CA SER A 60 -6.43 -9.28 9.75
C SER A 60 -6.12 -9.99 11.07
N ASN A 61 -4.84 -9.98 11.46
CA ASN A 61 -4.42 -10.56 12.74
C ASN A 61 -5.07 -9.80 13.90
N LEU A 62 -5.10 -8.47 13.84
CA LEU A 62 -5.74 -7.65 14.85
C LEU A 62 -7.23 -8.00 15.03
N LYS A 63 -7.98 -8.11 13.92
CA LYS A 63 -9.38 -8.54 13.96
C LYS A 63 -9.55 -9.94 14.55
N LYS A 64 -8.66 -10.87 14.19
CA LYS A 64 -8.68 -12.24 14.73
C LYS A 64 -8.43 -12.23 16.23
N THR A 65 -7.48 -11.45 16.72
CA THR A 65 -7.19 -11.30 18.16
C THR A 65 -8.43 -10.82 18.92
N PHE A 66 -9.08 -9.74 18.46
CA PHE A 66 -10.30 -9.23 19.11
C PHE A 66 -11.52 -10.16 18.98
N GLY A 67 -11.56 -11.04 17.97
CA GLY A 67 -12.59 -12.06 17.88
C GLY A 67 -12.34 -13.29 18.76
N THR A 68 -11.12 -13.46 19.29
CA THR A 68 -10.72 -14.64 20.06
C THR A 68 -10.66 -14.36 21.55
N TYR A 69 -10.19 -13.17 21.94
CA TYR A 69 -9.94 -12.80 23.33
C TYR A 69 -10.88 -11.69 23.78
N ASP A 70 -11.36 -11.78 25.01
CA ASP A 70 -12.20 -10.76 25.63
C ASP A 70 -11.32 -9.71 26.31
N PHE A 71 -11.31 -8.50 25.74
CA PHE A 71 -10.55 -7.37 26.26
C PHE A 71 -11.32 -6.58 27.33
N SER A 72 -12.60 -6.86 27.57
CA SER A 72 -13.39 -6.17 28.58
C SER A 72 -12.91 -6.43 30.01
N ILE A 73 -12.18 -7.53 30.22
CA ILE A 73 -11.58 -7.88 31.50
C ILE A 73 -10.44 -6.94 31.90
N LEU A 74 -9.84 -6.23 30.92
CA LEU A 74 -8.76 -5.31 31.19
C LEU A 74 -9.30 -3.99 31.75
N PRO A 75 -8.65 -3.43 32.80
CA PRO A 75 -8.94 -2.10 33.28
C PRO A 75 -8.94 -1.07 32.15
N TYR A 76 -9.86 -0.11 32.22
CA TYR A 76 -9.97 0.96 31.23
C TYR A 76 -8.65 1.71 31.00
N SER A 77 -7.89 2.00 32.06
CA SER A 77 -6.58 2.67 31.95
C SER A 77 -5.58 1.87 31.11
N GLU A 78 -5.54 0.55 31.29
CA GLU A 78 -4.65 -0.36 30.56
C GLU A 78 -5.06 -0.45 29.09
N ARG A 79 -6.37 -0.45 28.80
CA ARG A 79 -6.88 -0.41 27.41
C ARG A 79 -6.49 0.89 26.69
N VAL A 80 -6.53 2.03 27.37
CA VAL A 80 -6.12 3.33 26.82
C VAL A 80 -4.61 3.37 26.55
N GLU A 81 -3.79 2.84 27.46
CA GLU A 81 -2.34 2.73 27.28
C GLU A 81 -2.01 1.82 26.09
N LEU A 82 -2.63 0.64 26.04
CA LEU A 82 -2.46 -0.31 24.94
C LEU A 82 -2.85 0.29 23.59
N TYR A 83 -3.92 1.09 23.52
CA TYR A 83 -4.28 1.83 22.32
C TYR A 83 -3.19 2.84 21.91
N ASN A 84 -2.70 3.63 22.87
CA ASN A 84 -1.71 4.67 22.60
C ASN A 84 -0.38 4.09 22.11
N ASP A 85 -0.01 2.91 22.60
CA ASP A 85 1.24 2.24 22.27
C ASP A 85 1.15 1.39 21.00
N ALA A 86 -0.02 0.83 20.69
CA ALA A 86 -0.23 -0.03 19.53
C ALA A 86 -0.75 0.70 18.28
N LYS A 87 -1.21 1.96 18.40
CA LYS A 87 -1.72 2.73 17.25
C LYS A 87 -0.62 2.97 16.21
N LEU A 88 -1.00 2.89 14.94
CA LEU A 88 -0.09 3.17 13.84
C LEU A 88 0.02 4.68 13.57
N SER A 89 1.24 5.14 13.33
CA SER A 89 1.48 6.47 12.79
C SER A 89 1.01 6.54 11.34
N ILE A 90 0.29 7.61 10.99
CA ILE A 90 -0.34 7.75 9.67
C ILE A 90 0.44 8.72 8.77
N ALA A 91 0.86 9.87 9.31
CA ALA A 91 1.49 10.94 8.56
C ALA A 91 2.88 10.57 8.00
N TRP A 92 3.73 9.92 8.82
CA TRP A 92 5.08 9.57 8.42
C TRP A 92 5.14 8.56 7.27
N PRO A 93 4.36 7.45 7.32
CA PRO A 93 4.19 6.56 6.18
C PRO A 93 3.72 7.25 4.89
N ALA A 94 2.71 8.13 4.98
CA ALA A 94 2.23 8.88 3.82
C ALA A 94 3.33 9.76 3.19
N PHE A 95 4.08 10.49 4.03
CA PHE A 95 5.23 11.29 3.59
C PHE A 95 6.32 10.44 2.93
N ARG A 96 6.60 9.25 3.48
CA ARG A 96 7.61 8.34 2.92
C ARG A 96 7.19 7.76 1.57
N ASN A 97 5.91 7.48 1.37
CA ASN A 97 5.39 7.07 0.05
C ASN A 97 5.45 8.21 -0.97
N LEU A 98 5.21 9.45 -0.55
CA LEU A 98 5.32 10.61 -1.43
C LEU A 98 6.77 10.83 -1.89
N THR A 99 7.72 10.76 -0.96
CA THR A 99 9.14 11.10 -1.20
C THR A 99 9.96 9.95 -1.77
N VAL A 100 9.94 8.78 -1.13
CA VAL A 100 10.70 7.59 -1.55
C VAL A 100 9.91 6.78 -2.59
N GLY A 101 8.63 6.54 -2.29
CA GLY A 101 7.72 5.70 -3.07
C GLY A 101 8.05 4.22 -3.02
N PHE A 102 7.77 3.50 -4.10
CA PHE A 102 7.81 2.04 -4.18
C PHE A 102 7.07 1.37 -3.01
N GLY A 103 6.00 2.02 -2.53
CA GLY A 103 5.19 1.49 -1.44
C GLY A 103 5.90 1.44 -0.07
N LYS A 104 7.05 2.11 0.11
CA LYS A 104 7.83 2.09 1.35
C LYS A 104 7.11 2.62 2.59
N GLY A 105 6.20 3.56 2.41
CA GLY A 105 5.28 4.01 3.45
C GLY A 105 4.31 2.91 3.87
N SER A 106 3.71 2.23 2.90
CA SER A 106 2.79 1.11 3.16
C SER A 106 3.51 -0.07 3.84
N GLU A 107 4.77 -0.36 3.46
CA GLU A 107 5.63 -1.35 4.14
C GLU A 107 5.80 -1.05 5.64
N LEU A 108 5.95 0.22 6.03
CA LEU A 108 6.11 0.61 7.44
C LEU A 108 4.89 0.29 8.30
N GLN A 109 3.70 0.29 7.70
CA GLN A 109 2.45 -0.06 8.39
C GLN A 109 2.03 -1.51 8.15
N GLY A 110 2.78 -2.27 7.33
CA GLY A 110 2.45 -3.62 6.84
C GLY A 110 1.19 -3.69 5.98
N ASP A 111 0.90 -2.62 5.26
CA ASP A 111 -0.05 -2.62 4.16
C ASP A 111 0.60 -3.26 2.93
N THR A 112 0.57 -4.60 2.85
CA THR A 112 1.18 -5.36 1.75
C THR A 112 0.59 -4.98 0.39
N ALA A 113 -0.72 -4.70 0.34
CA ALA A 113 -1.38 -4.32 -0.91
C ALA A 113 -0.88 -2.96 -1.42
N GLY A 114 -0.77 -1.97 -0.52
CA GLY A 114 -0.21 -0.67 -0.88
C GLY A 114 1.29 -0.71 -1.17
N GLU A 115 2.04 -1.60 -0.53
CA GLU A 115 3.44 -1.87 -0.85
C GLU A 115 3.58 -2.33 -2.31
N TRP A 116 2.85 -3.39 -2.68
CA TRP A 116 2.88 -3.94 -4.03
C TRP A 116 2.40 -2.97 -5.10
N PHE A 117 1.32 -2.23 -4.81
CA PHE A 117 0.86 -1.18 -5.69
C PHE A 117 1.98 -0.17 -5.99
N GLY A 118 2.69 0.28 -4.96
CA GLY A 118 3.78 1.23 -5.13
C GLY A 118 4.95 0.67 -5.94
N ILE A 119 5.36 -0.57 -5.66
CA ILE A 119 6.44 -1.25 -6.41
C ILE A 119 6.09 -1.36 -7.91
N ILE A 120 4.88 -1.82 -8.22
CA ILE A 120 4.45 -2.06 -9.60
C ILE A 120 4.24 -0.73 -10.34
N SER A 121 3.49 0.20 -9.74
CA SER A 121 3.17 1.47 -10.39
C SER A 121 4.41 2.31 -10.68
N ASP A 122 5.34 2.41 -9.73
CA ASP A 122 6.60 3.13 -9.93
C ASP A 122 7.49 2.42 -10.96
N GLY A 123 7.60 1.08 -10.86
CA GLY A 123 8.41 0.28 -11.79
C GLY A 123 7.95 0.42 -13.23
N VAL A 124 6.64 0.29 -13.49
CA VAL A 124 6.05 0.44 -14.84
C VAL A 124 6.23 1.86 -15.36
N SER A 125 6.00 2.87 -14.53
CA SER A 125 6.08 4.28 -14.95
C SER A 125 7.51 4.68 -15.29
N ILE A 126 8.48 4.29 -14.46
CA ILE A 126 9.92 4.50 -14.72
C ILE A 126 10.36 3.75 -15.97
N ALA A 127 9.89 2.51 -16.16
CA ALA A 127 10.20 1.74 -17.36
C ALA A 127 9.67 2.43 -18.63
N ALA A 128 8.41 2.90 -18.61
CA ALA A 128 7.82 3.63 -19.74
C ALA A 128 8.62 4.91 -20.04
N THR A 129 8.93 5.72 -19.02
CA THR A 129 9.76 6.91 -19.17
C THR A 129 11.14 6.55 -19.74
N GLY A 130 11.78 5.50 -19.24
CA GLY A 130 13.07 5.04 -19.73
C GLY A 130 13.05 4.57 -21.18
N VAL A 131 11.97 3.90 -21.61
CA VAL A 131 11.77 3.53 -23.02
C VAL A 131 11.65 4.77 -23.90
N GLY A 132 10.84 5.76 -23.49
CA GLY A 132 10.70 7.01 -24.23
C GLY A 132 12.03 7.76 -24.38
N ILE A 133 12.80 7.90 -23.29
CA ILE A 133 14.13 8.52 -23.31
C ILE A 133 15.10 7.74 -24.21
N THR A 134 15.07 6.40 -24.15
CA THR A 134 15.94 5.56 -24.98
C THR A 134 15.63 5.74 -26.47
N LEU A 135 14.36 5.79 -26.85
CA LEU A 135 13.95 6.06 -28.23
C LEU A 135 14.42 7.44 -28.69
N LEU A 136 14.29 8.46 -27.84
CA LEU A 136 14.75 9.82 -28.15
C LEU A 136 16.27 9.90 -28.35
N LEU A 137 17.04 9.25 -27.47
CA LEU A 137 18.50 9.18 -27.61
C LEU A 137 18.92 8.38 -28.85
N PHE A 138 18.22 7.30 -29.17
CA PHE A 138 18.51 6.50 -30.34
C PHE A 138 18.32 7.29 -31.64
N ASP A 139 17.21 8.01 -31.72
CA ASP A 139 16.89 8.89 -32.84
C ASP A 139 17.99 9.98 -33.01
N PHE A 140 18.33 10.66 -31.92
CA PHE A 140 19.32 11.73 -31.92
C PHE A 140 20.76 11.26 -32.22
N ILE A 141 21.19 10.10 -31.70
CA ILE A 141 22.58 9.63 -31.81
C ILE A 141 22.81 8.84 -33.10
N PHE A 142 21.82 8.08 -33.58
CA PHE A 142 22.01 7.16 -34.71
C PHE A 142 21.22 7.56 -35.95
N ILE A 143 19.93 7.90 -35.82
CA ILE A 143 19.07 8.12 -37.00
C ILE A 143 19.35 9.47 -37.64
N PHE A 144 19.37 10.54 -36.83
CA PHE A 144 19.62 11.90 -37.31
C PHE A 144 21.01 12.02 -37.98
N PRO A 145 22.13 11.59 -37.37
CA PRO A 145 23.45 11.64 -38.02
C PRO A 145 23.54 10.69 -39.21
N GLY A 146 22.83 9.55 -39.18
CA GLY A 146 22.82 8.59 -40.28
C GLY A 146 22.20 9.15 -41.56
N HIS A 147 21.07 9.86 -41.46
CA HIS A 147 20.48 10.53 -42.61
C HIS A 147 21.35 11.68 -43.12
N ALA A 148 21.94 12.46 -42.22
CA ALA A 148 22.89 13.51 -42.59
C ALA A 148 24.11 12.94 -43.35
N ALA A 149 24.63 11.77 -42.95
CA ALA A 149 25.73 11.10 -43.62
C ALA A 149 25.34 10.52 -45.01
N LEU A 150 24.07 10.19 -45.22
CA LEU A 150 23.52 9.74 -46.51
C LEU A 150 23.08 10.90 -47.41
N GLY A 151 23.16 12.15 -46.94
CA GLY A 151 22.69 13.33 -47.66
C GLY A 151 21.16 13.44 -47.75
N GLU A 152 20.44 12.70 -46.90
CA GLU A 152 18.98 12.75 -46.83
C GLU A 152 18.53 13.85 -45.87
N GLU A 153 17.49 14.61 -46.25
CA GLU A 153 16.85 15.55 -45.33
C GLU A 153 16.08 14.78 -44.25
N TYR A 154 16.51 14.95 -43.00
CA TYR A 154 15.81 14.43 -41.83
C TYR A 154 15.35 15.57 -40.95
N TRP A 155 14.03 15.63 -40.70
CA TRP A 155 13.44 16.65 -39.84
C TRP A 155 13.19 16.11 -38.45
N PHE A 156 13.98 16.58 -37.48
CA PHE A 156 13.79 16.27 -36.07
C PHE A 156 12.71 17.18 -35.47
N GLY A 157 11.44 16.84 -35.69
CA GLY A 157 10.31 17.64 -35.22
C GLY A 157 8.99 16.87 -35.17
N SER A 158 7.88 17.58 -34.99
CA SER A 158 6.57 16.99 -34.69
C SER A 158 5.98 16.06 -35.76
N SER A 159 6.51 16.06 -36.98
CA SER A 159 6.13 15.12 -38.05
C SER A 159 6.88 13.79 -37.97
N ASP A 160 7.95 13.71 -37.19
CA ASP A 160 8.68 12.47 -36.95
C ASP A 160 7.91 11.58 -35.96
N LYS A 161 7.58 10.38 -36.45
CA LYS A 161 6.82 9.37 -35.70
C LYS A 161 7.65 8.79 -34.55
N LEU A 162 8.97 8.69 -34.70
CA LEU A 162 9.84 8.16 -33.65
C LEU A 162 9.98 9.18 -32.52
N LEU A 163 10.31 10.44 -32.84
CA LEU A 163 10.33 11.53 -31.87
C LEU A 163 8.99 11.69 -31.14
N THR A 164 7.87 11.66 -31.89
CA THR A 164 6.54 11.75 -31.28
C THR A 164 6.28 10.59 -30.33
N ALA A 165 6.55 9.35 -30.73
CA ALA A 165 6.38 8.19 -29.87
C ALA A 165 7.28 8.24 -28.62
N ALA A 166 8.52 8.70 -28.78
CA ALA A 166 9.48 8.86 -27.69
C ALA A 166 9.00 9.88 -26.65
N LEU A 167 8.58 11.07 -27.10
CA LEU A 167 8.07 12.13 -26.24
C LEU A 167 6.75 11.72 -25.56
N THR A 168 5.79 11.17 -26.31
CA THR A 168 4.52 10.73 -25.73
C THR A 168 4.73 9.66 -24.67
N THR A 169 5.59 8.66 -24.92
CA THR A 169 5.87 7.60 -23.95
C THR A 169 6.57 8.15 -22.71
N THR A 170 7.51 9.09 -22.89
CA THR A 170 8.22 9.76 -21.79
C THR A 170 7.26 10.52 -20.88
N PHE A 171 6.42 11.38 -21.47
CA PHE A 171 5.46 12.20 -20.72
C PHE A 171 4.34 11.38 -20.11
N ALA A 172 3.84 10.36 -20.81
CA ALA A 172 2.85 9.44 -20.25
C ALA A 172 3.41 8.69 -19.04
N GLY A 173 4.64 8.16 -19.13
CA GLY A 173 5.32 7.50 -18.00
C GLY A 173 5.55 8.46 -16.82
N ALA A 174 6.04 9.67 -17.09
CA ALA A 174 6.31 10.66 -16.04
C ALA A 174 5.01 11.14 -15.36
N GLY A 175 3.95 11.37 -16.14
CA GLY A 175 2.63 11.71 -15.62
C GLY A 175 2.02 10.59 -14.78
N ALA A 176 2.11 9.35 -15.26
CA ALA A 176 1.67 8.17 -14.51
C ALA A 176 2.44 8.00 -13.19
N PHE A 177 3.75 8.25 -13.20
CA PHE A 177 4.59 8.23 -11.99
C PHE A 177 4.10 9.28 -10.98
N ALA A 178 3.92 10.53 -11.40
CA ALA A 178 3.45 11.61 -10.53
C ALA A 178 2.07 11.30 -9.91
N LEU A 179 1.13 10.80 -10.72
CA LEU A 179 -0.18 10.36 -10.23
C LEU A 179 -0.07 9.19 -9.26
N GLY A 180 0.79 8.22 -9.57
CA GLY A 180 1.10 7.08 -8.71
C GLY A 180 1.60 7.51 -7.32
N ARG A 181 2.39 8.59 -7.24
CA ARG A 181 2.86 9.14 -5.96
C ARG A 181 1.76 9.73 -5.10
N VAL A 182 0.78 10.42 -5.71
CA VAL A 182 -0.39 10.92 -4.99
C VAL A 182 -1.20 9.76 -4.42
N ILE A 183 -1.44 8.72 -5.22
CA ILE A 183 -2.17 7.52 -4.76
C ILE A 183 -1.41 6.82 -3.64
N GLN A 184 -0.10 6.60 -3.81
CA GLN A 184 0.74 5.99 -2.78
C GLN A 184 0.75 6.80 -1.47
N ALA A 185 0.69 8.13 -1.52
CA ALA A 185 0.59 8.95 -0.31
C ALA A 185 -0.74 8.76 0.45
N ILE A 186 -1.83 8.45 -0.26
CA ILE A 186 -3.16 8.26 0.33
C ILE A 186 -3.33 6.87 0.96
N LEU A 187 -2.70 5.83 0.39
CA LEU A 187 -2.89 4.45 0.86
C LEU A 187 -2.61 4.25 2.36
N PRO A 188 -1.49 4.74 2.94
CA PRO A 188 -1.23 4.66 4.37
C PRO A 188 -2.24 5.42 5.24
N LEU A 189 -2.87 6.47 4.69
CA LEU A 189 -3.93 7.20 5.40
C LEU A 189 -5.15 6.30 5.62
N SER A 190 -5.58 5.62 4.56
CA SER A 190 -6.73 4.73 4.59
C SER A 190 -6.47 3.46 5.40
N TYR A 191 -5.29 2.85 5.26
CA TYR A 191 -4.93 1.66 6.02
C TYR A 191 -4.77 1.96 7.52
N GLY A 192 -3.94 2.95 7.88
CA GLY A 192 -3.72 3.35 9.27
C GLY A 192 -5.00 3.80 9.98
N SER A 193 -5.89 4.51 9.30
CA SER A 193 -7.20 4.91 9.86
C SER A 193 -8.08 3.70 10.17
N ARG A 194 -8.20 2.73 9.25
CA ARG A 194 -8.95 1.49 9.48
C ARG A 194 -8.35 0.66 10.61
N TYR A 195 -7.03 0.54 10.64
CA TYR A 195 -6.31 -0.17 11.69
C TYR A 195 -6.55 0.46 13.07
N ASN A 196 -6.33 1.77 13.21
CA ASN A 196 -6.51 2.47 14.48
C ASN A 196 -7.98 2.46 14.93
N LYS A 197 -8.92 2.49 13.97
CA LYS A 197 -10.35 2.32 14.27
C LYS A 197 -10.64 0.93 14.84
N THR A 198 -10.17 -0.14 14.19
CA THR A 198 -10.35 -1.52 14.66
C THR A 198 -9.66 -1.75 16.01
N LEU A 199 -8.47 -1.20 16.22
CA LEU A 199 -7.77 -1.24 17.51
C LEU A 199 -8.60 -0.58 18.60
N ARG A 200 -9.10 0.63 18.35
CA ARG A 200 -9.92 1.39 19.30
C ARG A 200 -11.22 0.66 19.65
N GLU A 201 -11.94 0.16 18.65
CA GLU A 201 -13.22 -0.52 18.83
C GLU A 201 -13.06 -1.89 19.50
N GLY A 202 -12.04 -2.67 19.14
CA GLY A 202 -11.74 -3.94 19.79
C GLY A 202 -11.35 -3.81 21.27
N LEU A 203 -10.81 -2.65 21.65
CA LEU A 203 -10.53 -2.31 23.05
C LEU A 203 -11.73 -1.65 23.75
N GLY A 204 -12.91 -1.58 23.13
CA GLY A 204 -14.07 -0.95 23.76
C GLY A 204 -13.85 0.52 24.12
N LEU A 205 -13.15 1.24 23.25
CA LEU A 205 -12.88 2.67 23.41
C LEU A 205 -13.70 3.48 22.39
N GLY A 206 -14.30 4.57 22.85
CA GLY A 206 -15.02 5.53 22.02
C GLY A 206 -14.08 6.54 21.35
N LYS A 207 -14.63 7.47 20.56
CA LYS A 207 -13.80 8.38 19.74
C LYS A 207 -13.01 9.38 20.58
N LYS A 208 -13.51 9.75 21.76
CA LYS A 208 -12.85 10.59 22.75
C LYS A 208 -12.13 9.75 23.82
N MET A 209 -11.85 8.49 23.50
CA MET A 209 -11.30 7.47 24.39
C MET A 209 -12.22 7.05 25.53
N GLU A 210 -13.51 7.43 25.53
CA GLU A 210 -14.47 7.00 26.55
C GLU A 210 -14.65 5.47 26.61
N ASP A 211 -14.93 4.93 27.79
CA ASP A 211 -15.17 3.50 27.95
C ASP A 211 -16.54 3.11 27.38
N THR A 212 -16.58 2.28 26.33
CA THR A 212 -17.85 1.85 25.73
C THR A 212 -18.40 0.56 26.30
N PHE A 213 -17.57 -0.27 26.97
CA PHE A 213 -18.06 -1.52 27.57
C PHE A 213 -19.03 -1.25 28.73
N ILE A 214 -18.84 -0.15 29.46
CA ILE A 214 -19.75 0.28 30.54
C ILE A 214 -21.15 0.64 29.99
N PHE A 215 -21.22 1.23 28.79
CA PHE A 215 -22.49 1.59 28.16
C PHE A 215 -23.26 0.37 27.63
N GLU A 216 -22.58 -0.71 27.22
CA GLU A 216 -23.24 -1.96 26.82
C GLU A 216 -23.89 -2.69 28.00
N VAL A 217 -23.23 -2.71 29.17
CA VAL A 217 -23.78 -3.36 30.38
C VAL A 217 -25.01 -2.60 30.91
N GLY A 218 -25.06 -1.28 30.75
CA GLY A 218 -26.21 -0.45 31.16
C GLY A 218 -27.43 -0.54 30.23
N ALA A 219 -27.31 -1.16 29.05
CA ALA A 219 -28.38 -1.25 28.05
C ALA A 219 -28.96 -2.67 27.87
N ALA A 220 -28.52 -3.65 28.66
CA ALA A 220 -29.17 -4.95 28.71
C ALA A 220 -30.54 -4.79 29.42
N PRO A 221 -31.68 -5.02 28.74
CA PRO A 221 -32.96 -5.03 29.44
C PRO A 221 -32.92 -6.16 30.45
N THR A 222 -33.06 -5.84 31.73
CA THR A 222 -33.44 -6.82 32.74
C THR A 222 -34.79 -7.37 32.34
N MET A 223 -34.82 -8.47 31.60
CA MET A 223 -36.02 -9.29 31.49
C MET A 223 -36.25 -9.84 32.89
N GLU A 224 -37.10 -9.14 33.63
CA GLU A 224 -37.64 -9.59 34.90
C GLU A 224 -38.25 -10.98 34.65
N ARG A 225 -37.60 -11.97 35.26
CA ARG A 225 -37.92 -13.38 35.20
C ARG A 225 -39.23 -13.60 35.96
N GLY A 226 -40.36 -13.25 35.34
CA GLY A 226 -41.69 -13.30 35.99
C GLY A 226 -42.88 -13.53 35.06
N VAL A 227 -42.70 -13.54 33.72
CA VAL A 227 -43.82 -13.73 32.78
C VAL A 227 -43.53 -14.88 31.83
N LEU A 228 -43.43 -16.09 32.39
CA LEU A 228 -43.51 -17.33 31.60
C LEU A 228 -43.93 -18.50 32.49
N LEU A 229 -45.19 -18.50 32.92
CA LEU A 229 -45.88 -19.74 33.28
C LEU A 229 -47.41 -19.54 33.28
N ALA A 230 -48.00 -19.86 32.11
CA ALA A 230 -49.26 -20.59 31.96
C ALA A 230 -50.43 -20.19 32.89
N ALA A 231 -51.49 -19.50 32.48
CA ALA A 231 -52.28 -19.70 31.25
C ALA A 231 -52.41 -21.18 30.85
N ARG A 232 -52.69 -22.07 31.82
CA ARG A 232 -53.13 -23.44 31.57
C ARG A 232 -53.98 -23.99 32.72
N VAL A 233 -55.08 -23.29 33.05
CA VAL A 233 -56.25 -23.86 33.72
C VAL A 233 -57.49 -23.16 33.18
N ALA A 234 -58.10 -23.76 32.16
CA ALA A 234 -59.50 -23.56 31.77
C ALA A 234 -59.86 -24.67 30.78
N PHE A 235 -60.16 -25.85 31.33
CA PHE A 235 -61.21 -26.82 31.00
C PHE A 235 -60.87 -28.14 31.68
#